data_AF-A0A955V9N2-F1
#
_entry.id   AF-A0A955V9N2-F1
#
_cell.length_a   1.000
_cell.length_b   1.000
_cell.length_c   1.000
_cell.angle_alpha   90.00
_cell.angle_beta   90.00
_cell.angle_gamma   90.00
#
_symmetry.space_group_name_H-M   'P 1'
#
loop_
_entity.id
_entity.type
_entity.pdbx_description
1 polymer ?
#
loop_
_entity_poly.entity_id
_entity_poly.type
_entity_poly.pdbx_seq_one_letter_code
_entity_poly.pdbx_strand_id
1 'polypeptide(L)'
;WLLEMLARRGHRHVFPVLAQAAPDGDFPTVAFPNPEEKGALDLAYALGRDKYAELIVANDPDADRLAAAVRDDASDTGYRPLSGNELGLLLGDWLLSEGARRGALPERSLVVTTIVSTTALEALAAARGARYREVLTGFKWILDAAFEGAERGETFVFGFEEALGYCCGRAVRDKDGIGAAAVLMELAAALKARGKTLLDRLDELALEIGVTATDQVAVTLAGADGIARIGRVMAAIRAEPPEWIGGVAVRRSRDLASAADAEAAGLPGGDVLTYWLEGGGRVVMRPSGTEPKLKCYLEASAPVGDAGLDAARADAKALVGRLAAWVRARIDQIP
;
A
#
# COMPACT_ATOMS: atom_id res chain seq x y z
N TRP A 1 10.29 -3.59 21.12
CA TRP A 1 8.86 -3.85 21.42
C TRP A 1 8.28 -5.01 20.62
N LEU A 2 8.61 -5.15 19.33
CA LEU A 2 8.14 -6.27 18.50
C LEU A 2 8.37 -7.66 19.14
N LEU A 3 9.61 -7.97 19.56
CA LEU A 3 9.93 -9.27 20.17
C LEU A 3 9.13 -9.54 21.46
N GLU A 4 8.96 -8.52 22.30
CA GLU A 4 8.15 -8.60 23.52
C GLU A 4 6.68 -8.87 23.20
N MET A 5 6.13 -8.16 22.20
CA MET A 5 4.77 -8.39 21.71
C MET A 5 4.59 -9.84 21.23
N LEU A 6 5.51 -10.34 20.39
CA LEU A 6 5.46 -11.71 19.89
C LEU A 6 5.53 -12.75 21.02
N ALA A 7 6.41 -12.54 21.99
CA ALA A 7 6.54 -13.43 23.15
C ALA A 7 5.26 -13.46 24.00
N ARG A 8 4.67 -12.29 24.29
CA ARG A 8 3.39 -12.19 25.04
C ARG A 8 2.22 -12.87 24.32
N ARG A 9 2.25 -12.89 22.99
CA ARG A 9 1.26 -13.58 22.15
C ARG A 9 1.54 -15.08 21.97
N GLY A 10 2.59 -15.61 22.61
CA GLY A 10 2.89 -17.04 22.63
C GLY A 10 3.73 -17.52 21.45
N HIS A 11 4.29 -16.64 20.63
CA HIS A 11 5.21 -17.04 19.57
C HIS A 11 6.56 -17.46 20.16
N ARG A 12 6.90 -18.75 20.02
CA ARG A 12 8.13 -19.34 20.59
C ARG A 12 9.26 -19.50 19.59
N HIS A 13 8.97 -19.49 18.30
CA HIS A 13 9.95 -19.64 17.22
C HIS A 13 10.16 -18.30 16.53
N VAL A 14 10.78 -17.38 17.26
CA VAL A 14 11.11 -16.03 16.79
C VAL A 14 12.63 -15.91 16.70
N PHE A 15 13.13 -15.59 15.52
CA PHE A 15 14.56 -15.51 15.24
C PHE A 15 14.92 -14.06 14.89
N PRO A 16 15.41 -13.27 15.85
CA PRO A 16 15.82 -11.90 15.57
C PRO A 16 17.08 -11.88 14.70
N VAL A 17 17.12 -10.97 13.74
CA VAL A 17 18.36 -10.65 13.00
C VAL A 17 19.26 -9.88 13.96
N LEU A 18 20.16 -10.58 14.66
CA LEU A 18 20.96 -10.01 15.75
C LEU A 18 21.77 -8.78 15.34
N ALA A 19 22.27 -8.74 14.10
CA ALA A 19 23.01 -7.61 13.54
C ALA A 19 22.17 -6.32 13.38
N GLN A 20 20.84 -6.42 13.46
CA GLN A 20 19.88 -5.32 13.34
C GLN A 20 19.00 -5.16 14.59
N ALA A 21 19.19 -6.00 15.62
CA ALA A 21 18.28 -6.06 16.77
C ALA A 21 18.59 -5.01 17.85
N ALA A 22 19.86 -4.66 18.01
CA ALA A 22 20.28 -3.62 18.94
C ALA A 22 20.09 -2.23 18.31
N PRO A 23 19.60 -1.22 19.06
CA PRO A 23 19.51 0.14 18.55
C PRO A 23 20.91 0.67 18.20
N ASP A 24 21.09 1.05 16.92
CA ASP A 24 22.30 1.69 16.40
C ASP A 24 21.88 2.79 15.43
N GLY A 25 22.25 4.03 15.73
CA GLY A 25 21.87 5.21 14.96
C GLY A 25 22.57 5.33 13.61
N ASP A 26 23.65 4.59 13.40
CA ASP A 26 24.38 4.56 12.13
C ASP A 26 23.79 3.54 11.14
N PHE A 27 22.87 2.69 11.60
CA PHE A 27 22.23 1.62 10.82
C PHE A 27 23.21 0.85 9.91
N PRO A 28 24.33 0.32 10.44
CA PRO A 28 25.51 -0.07 9.66
C PRO A 28 25.30 -1.23 8.67
N THR A 29 24.14 -1.87 8.71
CA THR A 29 23.79 -3.02 7.86
C THR A 29 22.99 -2.63 6.62
N VAL A 30 22.51 -1.39 6.51
CA VAL A 30 21.64 -0.93 5.43
C VAL A 30 22.07 0.44 4.92
N ALA A 31 21.84 0.70 3.63
CA ALA A 31 22.15 2.01 3.05
C ALA A 31 21.16 3.10 3.53
N PHE A 32 19.90 2.72 3.76
CA PHE A 32 18.86 3.58 4.28
C PHE A 32 17.89 2.73 5.13
N PRO A 33 17.55 3.15 6.36
CA PRO A 33 16.79 2.33 7.30
C PRO A 33 15.28 2.41 7.04
N ASN A 34 14.85 2.03 5.83
CA ASN A 34 13.46 1.85 5.47
C ASN A 34 13.30 0.43 4.90
N PRO A 35 12.41 -0.41 5.45
CA PRO A 35 12.28 -1.80 5.01
C PRO A 35 11.70 -1.97 3.59
N GLU A 36 11.27 -0.89 2.92
CA GLU A 36 10.95 -0.88 1.48
C GLU A 36 12.21 -0.87 0.60
N GLU A 37 13.35 -0.42 1.12
CA GLU A 37 14.55 -0.23 0.33
C GLU A 37 15.22 -1.55 -0.02
N LYS A 38 15.77 -1.60 -1.22
CA LYS A 38 16.52 -2.77 -1.69
C LYS A 38 17.70 -3.03 -0.74
N GLY A 39 17.81 -4.28 -0.28
CA GLY A 39 18.86 -4.72 0.65
C GLY A 39 18.46 -4.67 2.12
N ALA A 40 17.40 -3.94 2.50
CA ALA A 40 17.01 -3.80 3.91
C ALA A 40 16.63 -5.14 4.56
N LEU A 41 16.02 -6.05 3.79
CA LEU A 41 15.57 -7.37 4.26
C LEU A 41 16.55 -8.52 3.98
N ASP A 42 17.70 -8.27 3.35
CA ASP A 42 18.59 -9.35 2.88
C ASP A 42 19.12 -10.23 4.03
N LEU A 43 19.47 -9.61 5.17
CA LEU A 43 19.88 -10.34 6.37
C LEU A 43 18.73 -11.17 6.95
N ALA A 44 17.50 -10.64 6.90
CA ALA A 44 16.32 -11.37 7.33
C ALA A 44 16.01 -12.55 6.40
N TYR A 45 16.17 -12.39 5.09
CA TYR A 45 16.04 -13.49 4.13
C TYR A 45 17.08 -14.59 4.37
N ALA A 46 18.34 -14.22 4.60
CA ALA A 46 19.40 -15.17 4.90
C ALA A 46 19.10 -15.98 6.17
N LEU A 47 18.71 -15.30 7.26
CA LEU A 47 18.33 -15.97 8.51
C LEU A 47 17.05 -16.81 8.33
N GLY A 48 16.08 -16.31 7.58
CA GLY A 48 14.84 -17.02 7.29
C GLY A 48 15.09 -18.34 6.57
N ARG A 49 16.01 -18.37 5.59
CA ARG A 49 16.41 -19.61 4.91
C ARG A 49 17.08 -20.59 5.88
N ASP A 50 18.00 -20.13 6.71
CA ASP A 50 18.67 -20.95 7.74
C ASP A 50 17.69 -21.55 8.76
N LYS A 51 16.67 -20.79 9.15
CA LYS A 51 15.67 -21.20 10.15
C LYS A 51 14.39 -21.78 9.59
N TYR A 52 14.31 -21.93 8.26
CA TYR A 52 13.10 -22.35 7.57
C TYR A 52 11.87 -21.50 7.94
N ALA A 53 12.04 -20.20 8.18
CA ALA A 53 10.96 -19.31 8.60
C ALA A 53 9.91 -19.19 7.48
N GLU A 54 8.63 -19.18 7.85
CA GLU A 54 7.51 -19.01 6.89
C GLU A 54 7.19 -17.53 6.62
N LEU A 55 7.52 -16.68 7.58
CA LEU A 55 7.17 -15.26 7.59
C LEU A 55 8.32 -14.45 8.18
N ILE A 56 8.66 -13.38 7.49
CA ILE A 56 9.59 -12.34 7.93
C ILE A 56 8.76 -11.08 8.17
N VAL A 57 9.08 -10.37 9.25
CA VAL A 57 8.54 -9.05 9.56
C VAL A 57 9.67 -8.10 9.92
N ALA A 58 9.55 -6.85 9.52
CA ALA A 58 10.50 -5.79 9.85
C ALA A 58 9.76 -4.47 10.08
N ASN A 59 10.28 -3.66 10.99
CA ASN A 59 9.82 -2.30 11.24
C ASN A 59 10.93 -1.31 10.82
N ASP A 60 10.55 -0.07 10.55
CA ASP A 60 11.48 1.05 10.46
C ASP A 60 11.91 1.54 11.87
N PRO A 61 12.88 2.47 11.99
CA PRO A 61 13.50 2.80 13.28
C PRO A 61 12.57 3.33 14.36
N ASP A 62 11.53 4.09 14.00
CA ASP A 62 10.50 4.59 14.93
C ASP A 62 9.30 3.64 15.05
N ALA A 63 9.36 2.49 14.37
CA ALA A 63 8.39 1.40 14.39
C ALA A 63 6.99 1.77 13.90
N ASP A 64 6.89 2.80 13.08
CA ASP A 64 5.62 3.26 12.51
C ASP A 64 5.24 2.44 11.26
N ARG A 65 6.21 1.87 10.53
CA ARG A 65 5.98 1.00 9.36
C ARG A 65 6.10 -0.48 9.68
N LEU A 66 5.45 -1.30 8.85
CA LEU A 66 5.61 -2.75 8.84
C LEU A 66 5.85 -3.29 7.44
N ALA A 67 7.00 -3.92 7.23
CA ALA A 67 7.22 -4.81 6.10
C ALA A 67 6.95 -6.27 6.50
N ALA A 68 6.47 -7.04 5.54
CA ALA A 68 6.36 -8.49 5.66
C ALA A 68 6.84 -9.17 4.38
N ALA A 69 7.45 -10.34 4.53
CA ALA A 69 7.81 -11.19 3.40
C ALA A 69 7.49 -12.65 3.72
N VAL A 70 6.97 -13.35 2.73
CA VAL A 70 6.51 -14.73 2.83
C VAL A 70 7.47 -15.65 2.09
N ARG A 71 7.60 -16.89 2.57
CA ARG A 71 8.37 -17.90 1.83
C ARG A 71 7.79 -18.06 0.42
N ASP A 72 8.68 -18.01 -0.56
CA ASP A 72 8.34 -18.22 -1.96
C ASP A 72 9.51 -18.93 -2.62
N ASP A 73 9.35 -20.23 -2.87
CA ASP A 73 10.40 -21.08 -3.43
C ASP A 73 10.67 -20.75 -4.91
N ALA A 74 9.79 -19.97 -5.58
CA ALA A 74 10.02 -19.46 -6.92
C ALA A 74 10.87 -18.16 -6.92
N SER A 75 11.08 -17.54 -5.76
CA SER A 75 11.91 -16.33 -5.62
C SER A 75 13.39 -16.69 -5.46
N ASP A 76 14.28 -15.96 -6.14
CA ASP A 76 15.74 -16.13 -6.02
C ASP A 76 16.24 -15.93 -4.58
N THR A 77 15.55 -15.12 -3.78
CA THR A 77 15.90 -14.89 -2.37
C THR A 77 15.25 -15.91 -1.43
N GLY A 78 14.39 -16.80 -1.94
CA GLY A 78 13.54 -17.72 -1.17
C GLY A 78 12.36 -17.05 -0.46
N TYR A 79 12.19 -15.74 -0.65
CA TYR A 79 11.14 -14.94 -0.03
C TYR A 79 10.59 -13.93 -1.03
N ARG A 80 9.30 -13.65 -0.90
CA ARG A 80 8.61 -12.60 -1.63
C ARG A 80 8.15 -11.52 -0.64
N PRO A 81 8.65 -10.27 -0.77
CA PRO A 81 8.09 -9.16 -0.01
C PRO A 81 6.65 -8.89 -0.44
N LEU A 82 5.79 -8.60 0.53
CA LEU A 82 4.44 -8.10 0.27
C LEU A 82 4.50 -6.59 0.12
N SER A 83 3.88 -6.06 -0.93
CA SER A 83 3.72 -4.60 -1.06
C SER A 83 2.83 -4.06 0.06
N GLY A 84 2.92 -2.76 0.34
CA GLY A 84 2.06 -2.16 1.36
C GLY A 84 0.58 -2.21 1.02
N ASN A 85 0.25 -2.21 -0.27
CA ASN A 85 -1.10 -2.45 -0.76
C ASN A 85 -1.58 -3.88 -0.47
N GLU A 86 -0.76 -4.91 -0.72
CA GLU A 86 -1.12 -6.31 -0.43
C GLU A 86 -1.26 -6.57 1.07
N LEU A 87 -0.29 -6.10 1.86
CA LEU A 87 -0.34 -6.26 3.31
C LEU A 87 -1.50 -5.45 3.90
N GLY A 88 -1.74 -4.23 3.42
CA GLY A 88 -2.89 -3.41 3.80
C GLY A 88 -4.22 -4.12 3.53
N LEU A 89 -4.35 -4.76 2.37
CA LEU A 89 -5.55 -5.51 2.00
C LEU A 89 -5.77 -6.73 2.92
N LEU A 90 -4.71 -7.49 3.21
CA LEU A 90 -4.76 -8.63 4.13
C LEU A 90 -5.18 -8.21 5.56
N LEU A 91 -4.60 -7.13 6.07
CA LEU A 91 -4.92 -6.60 7.40
C LEU A 91 -6.35 -6.08 7.46
N GLY A 92 -6.78 -5.31 6.45
CA GLY A 92 -8.15 -4.80 6.36
C GLY A 92 -9.18 -5.92 6.30
N ASP A 93 -8.93 -6.95 5.48
CA ASP A 93 -9.84 -8.09 5.35
C ASP A 93 -9.96 -8.87 6.66
N TRP A 94 -8.84 -9.12 7.33
CA TRP A 94 -8.84 -9.82 8.61
C TRP A 94 -9.64 -9.05 9.66
N LEU A 95 -9.40 -7.75 9.82
CA LEU A 95 -10.08 -6.93 10.83
C LEU A 95 -11.59 -6.85 10.59
N LEU A 96 -12.02 -6.70 9.34
CA LEU A 96 -13.43 -6.68 8.98
C LEU A 96 -14.08 -8.06 9.16
N SER A 97 -13.46 -9.11 8.61
CA SER A 97 -14.04 -10.47 8.59
C SER A 97 -14.05 -11.12 9.97
N GLU A 98 -12.96 -10.99 10.73
CA GLU A 98 -12.86 -11.57 12.08
C GLU A 98 -13.74 -10.81 13.07
N GLY A 99 -13.83 -9.48 12.95
CA GLY A 99 -14.79 -8.67 13.70
C GLY A 99 -16.21 -9.15 13.46
N ALA A 100 -16.60 -9.37 12.19
CA ALA A 100 -17.94 -9.83 11.83
C ALA A 100 -18.20 -11.24 12.39
N ARG A 101 -17.24 -12.15 12.24
CA ARG A 101 -17.33 -13.53 12.75
C ARG A 101 -17.50 -13.59 14.26
N ARG A 102 -16.91 -12.66 15.01
CA ARG A 102 -17.03 -12.56 16.47
C ARG A 102 -18.28 -11.80 16.93
N GLY A 103 -19.09 -11.26 16.02
CA GLY A 103 -20.20 -10.37 16.34
C GLY A 103 -19.73 -9.04 16.96
N ALA A 104 -18.49 -8.65 16.69
CA ALA A 104 -17.83 -7.47 17.26
C ALA A 104 -17.60 -6.36 16.23
N LEU A 105 -17.94 -6.57 14.95
CA LEU A 105 -17.84 -5.54 13.92
C LEU A 105 -18.99 -4.54 14.07
N PRO A 106 -18.68 -3.25 14.28
CA PRO A 106 -19.71 -2.21 14.32
C PRO A 106 -20.43 -2.10 12.97
N GLU A 107 -21.74 -1.84 13.00
CA GLU A 107 -22.56 -1.69 11.78
C GLU A 107 -22.02 -0.59 10.84
N ARG A 108 -21.51 0.51 11.42
CA ARG A 108 -20.91 1.63 10.69
C ARG A 108 -19.37 1.58 10.73
N SER A 109 -18.81 0.42 10.43
CA SER A 109 -17.35 0.26 10.34
C SER A 109 -16.77 1.10 9.21
N LEU A 110 -15.68 1.81 9.49
CA LEU A 110 -14.98 2.69 8.56
C LEU A 110 -13.56 2.17 8.32
N VAL A 111 -13.21 2.04 7.05
CA VAL A 111 -11.82 1.87 6.60
C VAL A 111 -11.40 3.05 5.73
N VAL A 112 -10.12 3.43 5.83
CA VAL A 112 -9.60 4.64 5.19
C VAL A 112 -8.26 4.35 4.52
N THR A 113 -8.04 4.86 3.31
CA THR A 113 -6.71 4.81 2.67
C THR A 113 -6.44 6.09 1.91
N THR A 114 -5.22 6.25 1.39
CA THR A 114 -4.83 7.45 0.67
C THR A 114 -5.05 7.32 -0.83
N ILE A 115 -5.18 8.46 -1.50
CA ILE A 115 -5.38 8.59 -2.95
C ILE A 115 -4.29 7.89 -3.78
N VAL A 116 -3.12 7.66 -3.20
CA VAL A 116 -1.98 7.00 -3.83
C VAL A 116 -1.89 5.49 -3.52
N SER A 117 -2.71 5.02 -2.59
CA SER A 117 -2.82 3.60 -2.21
C SER A 117 -3.85 2.89 -3.07
N THR A 118 -3.86 1.55 -3.01
CA THR A 118 -4.72 0.74 -3.88
C THR A 118 -6.22 1.01 -3.71
N THR A 119 -6.97 1.03 -4.82
CA THR A 119 -8.45 1.05 -4.79
C THR A 119 -9.05 -0.28 -4.32
N ALA A 120 -8.25 -1.35 -4.22
CA ALA A 120 -8.72 -2.66 -3.75
C ALA A 120 -9.35 -2.62 -2.35
N LEU A 121 -8.95 -1.66 -1.49
CA LEU A 121 -9.60 -1.48 -0.19
C LEU A 121 -11.06 -1.02 -0.33
N GLU A 122 -11.40 -0.21 -1.33
CA GLU A 122 -12.78 0.19 -1.60
C GLU A 122 -13.64 -1.02 -1.98
N ALA A 123 -13.14 -1.86 -2.88
CA ALA A 123 -13.82 -3.08 -3.30
C ALA A 123 -13.98 -4.07 -2.12
N LEU A 124 -12.94 -4.21 -1.28
CA LEU A 124 -13.01 -5.00 -0.05
C LEU A 124 -14.04 -4.45 0.93
N ALA A 125 -14.05 -3.13 1.16
CA ALA A 125 -15.00 -2.50 2.07
C ALA A 125 -16.44 -2.76 1.62
N ALA A 126 -16.72 -2.61 0.32
CA ALA A 126 -18.03 -2.92 -0.26
C ALA A 126 -18.41 -4.40 -0.04
N ALA A 127 -17.49 -5.34 -0.31
CA ALA A 127 -17.70 -6.78 -0.11
C ALA A 127 -17.91 -7.18 1.36
N ARG A 128 -17.46 -6.36 2.31
CA ARG A 128 -17.61 -6.57 3.76
C ARG A 128 -18.70 -5.70 4.39
N GLY A 129 -19.41 -4.87 3.62
CA GLY A 129 -20.42 -3.94 4.11
C GLY A 129 -19.87 -2.77 4.95
N ALA A 130 -18.57 -2.48 4.85
CA ALA A 130 -17.91 -1.38 5.53
C ALA A 130 -18.03 -0.07 4.73
N ARG A 131 -17.88 1.07 5.42
CA ARG A 131 -17.69 2.38 4.82
C ARG A 131 -16.22 2.54 4.41
N TYR A 132 -16.01 3.18 3.27
CA TYR A 132 -14.70 3.50 2.73
C TYR A 132 -14.55 5.01 2.60
N ARG A 133 -13.34 5.52 2.87
CA ARG A 133 -12.94 6.89 2.55
C ARG A 133 -11.55 6.90 1.91
N GLU A 134 -11.42 7.61 0.80
CA GLU A 134 -10.14 8.01 0.20
C GLU A 134 -9.75 9.38 0.76
N VAL A 135 -8.49 9.56 1.15
CA VAL A 135 -7.96 10.84 1.65
C VAL A 135 -6.64 11.22 0.96
N LEU A 136 -6.12 12.43 1.19
CA LEU A 136 -4.80 12.81 0.68
C LEU A 136 -3.68 11.99 1.33
N THR A 137 -2.52 11.91 0.67
CA THR A 137 -1.31 11.29 1.24
C THR A 137 -0.90 11.97 2.55
N GLY A 138 -0.52 11.16 3.53
CA GLY A 138 -0.13 11.55 4.88
C GLY A 138 -1.13 11.03 5.93
N PHE A 139 -0.63 10.22 6.86
CA PHE A 139 -1.43 9.55 7.89
C PHE A 139 -2.32 10.48 8.75
N LYS A 140 -1.95 11.76 8.88
CA LYS A 140 -2.82 12.76 9.51
C LYS A 140 -4.23 12.78 8.92
N TRP A 141 -4.36 12.64 7.59
CA TRP A 141 -5.65 12.67 6.90
C TRP A 141 -6.47 11.40 7.15
N ILE A 142 -5.81 10.26 7.35
CA ILE A 142 -6.47 9.01 7.74
C ILE A 142 -7.13 9.20 9.12
N LEU A 143 -6.41 9.82 10.06
CA LEU A 143 -6.92 10.08 11.40
C LEU A 143 -7.98 11.18 11.42
N ASP A 144 -7.82 12.25 10.63
CA ASP A 144 -8.85 13.28 10.46
C ASP A 144 -10.17 12.66 9.99
N ALA A 145 -10.11 11.79 8.97
CA ALA A 145 -11.28 11.04 8.51
C ALA A 145 -11.84 10.08 9.58
N ALA A 146 -10.98 9.49 10.40
CA ALA A 146 -11.42 8.66 11.53
C ALA A 146 -12.16 9.50 12.60
N PHE A 147 -11.69 10.71 12.90
CA PHE A 147 -12.33 11.62 13.86
C PHE A 147 -13.67 12.14 13.33
N GLU A 148 -13.70 12.63 12.09
CA GLU A 148 -14.95 13.04 11.43
C GLU A 148 -15.95 11.87 11.31
N GLY A 149 -15.45 10.66 11.07
CA GLY A 149 -16.24 9.44 11.08
C GLY A 149 -16.90 9.21 12.43
N ALA A 150 -16.15 9.34 13.52
CA ALA A 150 -16.67 9.20 14.88
C ALA A 150 -17.78 10.20 15.20
N GLU A 151 -17.65 11.46 14.74
CA GLU A 151 -18.71 12.48 14.87
C GLU A 151 -19.99 12.10 14.11
N ARG A 152 -19.87 11.32 13.03
CA ARG A 152 -21.00 10.77 12.24
C ARG A 152 -21.46 9.39 12.72
N GLY A 153 -21.00 8.93 13.89
CA GLY A 153 -21.35 7.63 14.46
C GLY A 153 -20.70 6.44 13.76
N GLU A 154 -19.62 6.65 13.01
CA GLU A 154 -18.82 5.58 12.40
C GLU A 154 -17.72 5.12 13.35
N THR A 155 -17.32 3.86 13.23
CA THR A 155 -16.21 3.30 14.00
C THR A 155 -15.04 3.01 13.07
N PHE A 156 -13.94 3.75 13.24
CA PHE A 156 -12.69 3.48 12.56
C PHE A 156 -12.15 2.09 12.94
N VAL A 157 -12.02 1.23 11.94
CA VAL A 157 -11.52 -0.15 12.08
C VAL A 157 -10.09 -0.24 11.57
N PHE A 158 -9.79 0.40 10.44
CA PHE A 158 -8.50 0.24 9.80
C PHE A 158 -8.18 1.42 8.87
N GLY A 159 -6.91 1.79 8.79
CA GLY A 159 -6.44 2.61 7.68
C GLY A 159 -4.98 2.37 7.37
N PHE A 160 -4.60 2.62 6.11
CA PHE A 160 -3.24 2.40 5.66
C PHE A 160 -2.81 3.31 4.52
N GLU A 161 -1.49 3.42 4.38
CA GLU A 161 -0.77 3.98 3.24
C GLU A 161 0.08 2.88 2.57
N GLU A 162 0.15 2.92 1.24
CA GLU A 162 1.00 2.09 0.38
C GLU A 162 2.46 1.97 0.85
N ALA A 163 2.99 3.01 1.50
CA ALA A 163 4.34 3.13 2.02
C ALA A 163 4.51 2.45 3.38
N LEU A 164 3.88 1.28 3.54
CA LEU A 164 3.95 0.39 4.71
C LEU A 164 3.44 0.97 6.04
N GLY A 165 2.63 2.03 6.01
CA GLY A 165 2.03 2.63 7.21
C GLY A 165 0.64 2.08 7.47
N TYR A 166 0.37 1.55 8.67
CA TYR A 166 -0.94 0.96 9.01
C TYR A 166 -1.40 1.39 10.40
N CYS A 167 -2.71 1.51 10.60
CA CYS A 167 -3.32 1.68 11.91
C CYS A 167 -4.49 0.71 12.05
N CYS A 168 -4.34 -0.24 12.97
CA CYS A 168 -5.34 -1.27 13.24
C CYS A 168 -6.18 -0.87 14.47
N GLY A 169 -7.36 -0.32 14.22
CA GLY A 169 -8.27 0.15 15.27
C GLY A 169 -7.88 1.53 15.83
N ARG A 170 -8.20 1.77 17.11
CA ARG A 170 -8.15 3.11 17.73
C ARG A 170 -7.14 3.23 18.88
N ALA A 171 -6.34 2.18 19.11
CA ALA A 171 -5.40 2.13 20.23
C ALA A 171 -4.28 3.16 20.08
N VAL A 172 -3.78 3.34 18.85
CA VAL A 172 -2.76 4.32 18.48
C VAL A 172 -3.38 5.32 17.51
N ARG A 173 -3.04 6.60 17.67
CA ARG A 173 -3.49 7.71 16.81
C ARG A 173 -2.36 8.11 15.87
N ASP A 174 -1.75 7.12 15.25
CA ASP A 174 -0.69 7.23 14.23
C ASP A 174 -0.54 5.85 13.57
N LYS A 175 0.41 5.76 12.64
CA LYS A 175 0.93 4.49 12.16
C LYS A 175 1.48 3.66 13.33
N ASP A 176 1.17 2.37 13.34
CA ASP A 176 1.58 1.43 14.37
C ASP A 176 2.04 0.12 13.73
N GLY A 177 3.31 0.06 13.38
CA GLY A 177 3.93 -1.11 12.77
C GLY A 177 3.94 -2.34 13.70
N ILE A 178 3.93 -2.13 15.03
CA ILE A 178 3.90 -3.22 16.01
C ILE A 178 2.49 -3.79 16.15
N GLY A 179 1.49 -2.92 16.24
CA GLY A 179 0.08 -3.31 16.23
C GLY A 179 -0.30 -4.03 14.94
N ALA A 180 0.14 -3.51 13.80
CA ALA A 180 -0.02 -4.17 12.51
C ALA A 180 0.64 -5.56 12.49
N ALA A 181 1.84 -5.70 13.08
CA ALA A 181 2.53 -6.99 13.16
C ALA A 181 1.76 -7.99 14.03
N ALA A 182 1.15 -7.54 15.12
CA ALA A 182 0.32 -8.37 15.97
C ALA A 182 -0.90 -8.92 15.22
N VAL A 183 -1.57 -8.06 14.43
CA VAL A 183 -2.71 -8.44 13.59
C VAL A 183 -2.27 -9.40 12.47
N LEU A 184 -1.13 -9.12 11.83
CA LEU A 184 -0.55 -10.02 10.81
C LEU A 184 -0.24 -11.41 11.39
N MET A 185 0.30 -11.48 12.61
CA MET A 185 0.56 -12.76 13.26
C MET A 185 -0.73 -13.54 13.58
N GLU A 186 -1.80 -12.85 13.98
CA GLU A 186 -3.11 -13.48 14.18
C GLU A 186 -3.65 -14.07 12.87
N LEU A 187 -3.62 -13.28 11.79
CA LEU A 187 -4.02 -13.72 10.46
C LEU A 187 -3.20 -14.92 9.99
N ALA A 188 -1.87 -14.83 10.06
CA ALA A 188 -0.97 -15.91 9.64
C ALA A 188 -1.21 -17.20 10.43
N ALA A 189 -1.40 -17.11 11.76
CA ALA A 189 -1.73 -18.26 12.59
C ALA A 189 -3.09 -18.88 12.23
N ALA A 190 -4.11 -18.05 11.98
CA ALA A 190 -5.45 -18.50 11.61
C ALA A 190 -5.49 -19.17 10.23
N LEU A 191 -4.73 -18.65 9.26
CA LEU A 191 -4.58 -19.26 7.94
C LEU A 191 -3.81 -20.58 8.04
N LYS A 192 -2.69 -20.60 8.78
CA LYS A 192 -1.89 -21.81 8.98
C LYS A 192 -2.69 -22.94 9.64
N ALA A 193 -3.54 -22.62 10.62
CA ALA A 193 -4.43 -23.59 11.25
C ALA A 193 -5.43 -24.23 10.26
N ARG A 194 -5.67 -23.60 9.10
CA ARG A 194 -6.52 -24.10 8.02
C ARG A 194 -5.71 -24.64 6.83
N GLY A 195 -4.39 -24.78 6.98
CA GLY A 195 -3.50 -25.21 5.91
C GLY A 195 -3.34 -24.21 4.77
N LYS A 196 -3.55 -22.92 5.03
CA LYS A 196 -3.42 -21.83 4.04
C LYS A 196 -2.29 -20.87 4.39
N THR A 197 -1.78 -20.20 3.37
CA THR A 197 -0.76 -19.16 3.43
C THR A 197 -1.37 -17.77 3.23
N LEU A 198 -0.58 -16.72 3.46
CA LEU A 198 -0.97 -15.35 3.13
C LEU A 198 -1.15 -15.16 1.62
N LEU A 199 -0.39 -15.89 0.80
CA LEU A 199 -0.53 -15.86 -0.66
C LEU A 199 -1.86 -16.49 -1.10
N ASP A 200 -2.25 -17.62 -0.51
CA ASP A 200 -3.56 -18.21 -0.77
C ASP A 200 -4.69 -17.23 -0.42
N ARG A 201 -4.53 -16.45 0.66
CA ARG A 201 -5.54 -15.43 1.00
C ARG A 201 -5.58 -14.28 0.00
N LEU A 202 -4.44 -13.85 -0.54
CA LEU A 202 -4.40 -12.86 -1.63
C LEU A 202 -5.05 -13.41 -2.91
N ASP A 203 -4.86 -14.69 -3.22
CA ASP A 203 -5.51 -15.36 -4.35
C ASP A 203 -7.04 -15.38 -4.19
N GLU A 204 -7.52 -15.74 -3.00
CA GLU A 204 -8.95 -15.72 -2.67
C GLU A 204 -9.56 -14.32 -2.78
N LEU A 205 -8.87 -13.31 -2.25
CA LEU A 205 -9.30 -11.93 -2.36
C LEU A 205 -9.32 -11.48 -3.82
N ALA A 206 -8.31 -11.83 -4.61
CA ALA A 206 -8.28 -11.50 -6.02
C ALA A 206 -9.44 -12.14 -6.80
N LEU A 207 -9.83 -13.37 -6.46
CA LEU A 207 -11.01 -14.03 -7.04
C LEU A 207 -12.32 -13.35 -6.63
N GLU A 208 -12.39 -12.80 -5.42
CA GLU A 208 -13.59 -12.17 -4.88
C GLU A 208 -13.81 -10.75 -5.38
N ILE A 209 -12.77 -9.91 -5.30
CA ILE A 209 -12.87 -8.46 -5.55
C ILE A 209 -12.07 -7.99 -6.77
N GLY A 210 -11.45 -8.93 -7.50
CA GLY A 210 -10.62 -8.66 -8.67
C GLY A 210 -9.12 -8.61 -8.34
N VAL A 211 -8.30 -8.86 -9.37
CA VAL A 211 -6.85 -8.68 -9.27
C VAL A 211 -6.53 -7.20 -9.22
N THR A 212 -5.47 -6.86 -8.47
CA THR A 212 -4.87 -5.53 -8.51
C THR A 212 -3.36 -5.66 -8.62
N ALA A 213 -2.78 -4.99 -9.60
CA ALA A 213 -1.34 -4.80 -9.72
C ALA A 213 -1.01 -3.32 -9.49
N THR A 214 0.04 -3.04 -8.72
CA THR A 214 0.50 -1.67 -8.47
C THR A 214 1.99 -1.53 -8.70
N ASP A 215 2.42 -0.35 -9.12
CA ASP A 215 3.83 0.04 -9.21
C ASP A 215 3.99 1.55 -8.99
N GLN A 216 5.22 2.00 -8.78
CA GLN A 216 5.56 3.40 -8.60
C GLN A 216 6.72 3.80 -9.50
N VAL A 217 6.57 4.94 -10.17
CA VAL A 217 7.67 5.65 -10.81
C VAL A 217 7.98 6.90 -10.00
N ALA A 218 9.20 6.98 -9.46
CA ALA A 218 9.71 8.18 -8.82
C ALA A 218 10.83 8.78 -9.67
N VAL A 219 10.66 10.01 -10.15
CA VAL A 219 11.69 10.75 -10.88
C VAL A 219 12.30 11.77 -9.94
N THR A 220 13.58 11.60 -9.63
CA THR A 220 14.35 12.56 -8.82
C THR A 220 15.12 13.49 -9.74
N LEU A 221 14.97 14.80 -9.54
CA LEU A 221 15.68 15.83 -10.28
C LEU A 221 16.55 16.65 -9.33
N ALA A 222 17.73 17.07 -9.77
CA ALA A 222 18.70 17.69 -8.89
C ALA A 222 18.37 19.17 -8.60
N GLY A 223 18.45 19.54 -7.32
CA GLY A 223 18.44 20.94 -6.87
C GLY A 223 17.15 21.72 -7.17
N ALA A 224 17.24 23.04 -7.10
CA ALA A 224 16.12 23.95 -7.34
C ALA A 224 15.59 23.86 -8.78
N ASP A 225 16.47 23.64 -9.75
CA ASP A 225 16.10 23.43 -11.15
C ASP A 225 15.21 22.19 -11.32
N GLY A 226 15.45 21.15 -10.51
CA GLY A 226 14.60 19.97 -10.45
C GLY A 226 13.17 20.28 -9.99
N ILE A 227 13.02 21.08 -8.93
CA ILE A 227 11.69 21.52 -8.44
C ILE A 227 10.96 22.30 -9.54
N ALA A 228 11.65 23.26 -10.17
CA ALA A 228 11.08 24.05 -11.25
C ALA A 228 10.65 23.18 -12.45
N ARG A 229 11.46 22.18 -12.82
CA ARG A 229 11.12 21.22 -13.88
C ARG A 229 9.91 20.37 -13.50
N ILE A 230 9.81 19.87 -12.27
CA ILE A 230 8.62 19.13 -11.80
C ILE A 230 7.36 20.00 -11.93
N GLY A 231 7.44 21.28 -11.53
CA GLY A 231 6.35 22.23 -11.72
C GLY A 231 5.95 22.40 -13.19
N ARG A 232 6.92 22.52 -14.10
CA ARG A 232 6.66 22.57 -15.54
C ARG A 232 6.01 21.30 -16.07
N VAL A 233 6.46 20.13 -15.63
CA VAL A 233 5.87 18.83 -15.99
C VAL A 233 4.39 18.77 -15.57
N MET A 234 4.10 19.06 -14.31
CA MET A 234 2.71 19.07 -13.80
C MET A 234 1.84 20.09 -14.53
N ALA A 235 2.37 21.30 -14.78
CA ALA A 235 1.65 22.34 -15.51
C ALA A 235 1.39 21.96 -16.97
N ALA A 236 2.35 21.35 -17.66
CA ALA A 236 2.21 20.94 -19.05
C ALA A 236 1.17 19.79 -19.19
N ILE A 237 1.21 18.79 -18.30
CA ILE A 237 0.22 17.70 -18.29
C ILE A 237 -1.17 18.24 -17.96
N ARG A 238 -1.28 19.25 -17.09
CA ARG A 238 -2.55 19.91 -16.75
C ARG A 238 -3.10 20.76 -17.90
N ALA A 239 -2.22 21.43 -18.65
CA ALA A 239 -2.60 22.25 -19.80
C ALA A 239 -3.05 21.40 -21.01
N GLU A 240 -2.44 20.22 -21.18
CA GLU A 240 -2.79 19.24 -22.21
C GLU A 240 -2.96 17.84 -21.59
N PRO A 241 -4.11 17.57 -20.94
CA PRO A 241 -4.39 16.27 -20.35
C PRO A 241 -4.38 15.18 -21.42
N PRO A 242 -3.71 14.04 -21.17
CA PRO A 242 -3.64 12.96 -22.15
C PRO A 242 -5.02 12.33 -22.38
N GLU A 243 -5.36 12.06 -23.64
CA GLU A 243 -6.52 11.21 -23.98
C GLU A 243 -6.18 9.70 -23.89
N TRP A 244 -4.89 9.37 -23.95
CA TRP A 244 -4.38 8.00 -23.93
C TRP A 244 -3.13 7.89 -23.05
N ILE A 245 -3.10 6.87 -22.19
CA ILE A 245 -1.96 6.53 -21.34
C ILE A 245 -1.63 5.06 -21.52
N GLY A 246 -0.37 4.73 -21.85
CA GLY A 246 0.05 3.34 -22.02
C GLY A 246 -0.74 2.55 -23.08
N GLY A 247 -1.30 3.24 -24.08
CA GLY A 247 -2.15 2.67 -25.13
C GLY A 247 -3.62 2.46 -24.73
N VAL A 248 -4.06 3.00 -23.59
CA VAL A 248 -5.42 2.85 -23.07
C VAL A 248 -6.09 4.22 -22.96
N ALA A 249 -7.36 4.32 -23.35
CA ALA A 249 -8.12 5.56 -23.32
C ALA A 249 -8.36 6.04 -21.88
N VAL A 250 -8.19 7.34 -21.66
CA VAL A 250 -8.56 8.02 -20.41
C VAL A 250 -10.07 8.20 -20.40
N ARG A 251 -10.73 7.66 -19.38
CA ARG A 251 -12.19 7.76 -19.18
C ARG A 251 -12.56 8.91 -18.25
N ARG A 252 -11.69 9.22 -17.30
CA ARG A 252 -11.87 10.30 -16.33
C ARG A 252 -10.52 10.85 -15.93
N SER A 253 -10.45 12.16 -15.72
CA SER A 253 -9.36 12.83 -15.03
C SER A 253 -9.89 13.60 -13.83
N ARG A 254 -9.02 13.86 -12.85
CA ARG A 254 -9.25 14.74 -11.70
C ARG A 254 -7.98 15.52 -11.43
N ASP A 255 -8.12 16.81 -11.18
CA ASP A 255 -7.05 17.70 -10.77
C ASP A 255 -7.40 18.38 -9.45
N LEU A 256 -6.75 17.99 -8.36
CA LEU A 256 -7.02 18.58 -7.04
C LEU A 256 -6.54 20.03 -6.90
N ALA A 257 -5.87 20.60 -7.91
CA ALA A 257 -5.61 22.05 -7.96
C ALA A 257 -6.87 22.84 -8.37
N SER A 258 -7.85 22.19 -9.02
CA SER A 258 -9.17 22.75 -9.30
C SER A 258 -10.05 22.66 -8.05
N ALA A 259 -10.56 23.81 -7.59
CA ALA A 259 -11.46 23.87 -6.44
C ALA A 259 -12.72 23.03 -6.64
N ALA A 260 -13.26 23.00 -7.87
CA ALA A 260 -14.44 22.21 -8.20
C ALA A 260 -14.17 20.71 -8.09
N ASP A 261 -13.00 20.24 -8.53
CA ASP A 261 -12.62 18.83 -8.44
C ASP A 261 -12.31 18.41 -7.00
N ALA A 262 -11.66 19.28 -6.23
CA ALA A 262 -11.41 19.08 -4.81
C ALA A 262 -12.72 18.97 -4.01
N GLU A 263 -13.65 19.90 -4.23
CA GLU A 263 -14.99 19.87 -3.62
C GLU A 263 -15.77 18.63 -4.03
N ALA A 264 -15.81 18.29 -5.32
CA ALA A 264 -16.50 17.10 -5.82
C ALA A 264 -15.91 15.79 -5.27
N ALA A 265 -14.62 15.77 -4.97
CA ALA A 265 -13.96 14.64 -4.32
C ALA A 265 -14.12 14.63 -2.80
N GLY A 266 -14.59 15.71 -2.18
CA GLY A 266 -14.57 15.88 -0.73
C GLY A 266 -13.15 15.90 -0.16
N LEU A 267 -12.16 16.33 -0.96
CA LEU A 267 -10.75 16.37 -0.60
C LEU A 267 -10.28 17.83 -0.50
N PRO A 268 -9.31 18.13 0.39
CA PRO A 268 -8.59 19.40 0.32
C PRO A 268 -7.90 19.55 -1.05
N GLY A 269 -7.76 20.80 -1.50
CA GLY A 269 -7.00 21.08 -2.72
C GLY A 269 -5.51 20.70 -2.59
N GLY A 270 -4.89 20.33 -3.70
CA GLY A 270 -3.48 19.93 -3.74
C GLY A 270 -2.96 19.68 -5.15
N ASP A 271 -1.64 19.62 -5.31
CA ASP A 271 -1.02 19.35 -6.63
C ASP A 271 -1.00 17.85 -6.93
N VAL A 272 -2.19 17.31 -7.27
CA VAL A 272 -2.40 15.90 -7.57
C VAL A 272 -3.26 15.76 -8.82
N LEU A 273 -2.73 15.07 -9.82
CA LEU A 273 -3.47 14.65 -11.01
C LEU A 273 -3.83 13.17 -10.88
N THR A 274 -5.06 12.79 -11.15
CA THR A 274 -5.50 11.40 -11.23
C THR A 274 -6.17 11.12 -12.57
N TYR A 275 -5.79 10.02 -13.21
CA TYR A 275 -6.39 9.53 -14.45
C TYR A 275 -6.92 8.12 -14.24
N TRP A 276 -8.18 7.88 -14.60
CA TRP A 276 -8.78 6.56 -14.67
C TRP A 276 -8.94 6.17 -16.13
N LEU A 277 -8.48 4.98 -16.45
CA LEU A 277 -8.39 4.44 -17.79
C LEU A 277 -9.47 3.38 -18.01
N GLU A 278 -9.80 3.16 -19.28
CA GLU A 278 -10.64 2.03 -19.66
C GLU A 278 -10.04 0.69 -19.19
N GLY A 279 -10.89 -0.22 -18.72
CA GLY A 279 -10.43 -1.53 -18.25
C GLY A 279 -9.70 -1.50 -16.90
N GLY A 280 -9.88 -0.44 -16.09
CA GLY A 280 -9.46 -0.42 -14.68
C GLY A 280 -8.02 0.02 -14.41
N GLY A 281 -7.37 0.67 -15.38
CA GLY A 281 -6.09 1.33 -15.15
C GLY A 281 -6.25 2.64 -14.38
N ARG A 282 -5.27 3.00 -13.55
CA ARG A 282 -5.25 4.28 -12.82
C ARG A 282 -3.82 4.81 -12.69
N VAL A 283 -3.66 6.12 -12.89
CA VAL A 283 -2.39 6.84 -12.71
C VAL A 283 -2.61 8.05 -11.82
N VAL A 284 -1.87 8.14 -10.73
CA VAL A 284 -1.87 9.30 -9.81
C VAL A 284 -0.49 9.96 -9.86
N MET A 285 -0.42 11.25 -10.14
CA MET A 285 0.83 12.01 -10.20
C MET A 285 0.82 13.11 -9.14
N ARG A 286 1.90 13.22 -8.37
CA ARG A 286 2.07 14.31 -7.41
C ARG A 286 3.54 14.64 -7.16
N PRO A 287 3.90 15.92 -7.02
CA PRO A 287 5.19 16.30 -6.48
C PRO A 287 5.34 15.84 -5.02
N SER A 288 6.57 15.48 -4.65
CA SER A 288 6.97 15.34 -3.26
C SER A 288 7.04 16.74 -2.63
N GLY A 289 6.58 16.85 -1.38
CA GLY A 289 6.59 18.13 -0.66
C GLY A 289 7.93 18.47 -0.02
N THR A 290 8.81 17.47 0.15
CA THR A 290 10.07 17.60 0.91
C THR A 290 11.31 17.37 0.04
N GLU A 291 11.14 16.80 -1.15
CA GLU A 291 12.25 16.41 -2.03
C GLU A 291 11.92 16.81 -3.47
N PRO A 292 12.92 17.07 -4.33
CA PRO A 292 12.71 17.35 -5.75
C PRO A 292 12.39 16.05 -6.52
N LYS A 293 11.27 15.41 -6.15
CA LYS A 293 10.79 14.15 -6.72
C LYS A 293 9.37 14.30 -7.24
N LEU A 294 9.10 13.83 -8.46
CA LEU A 294 7.75 13.58 -8.95
C LEU A 294 7.44 12.10 -8.72
N LYS A 295 6.38 11.81 -7.95
CA LYS A 295 5.91 10.46 -7.69
C LYS A 295 4.68 10.17 -8.54
N CYS A 296 4.72 9.07 -9.28
CA CYS A 296 3.63 8.57 -10.09
C CYS A 296 3.27 7.16 -9.62
N TYR A 297 2.03 6.99 -9.18
CA TYR A 297 1.48 5.73 -8.67
C TYR A 297 0.61 5.11 -9.76
N LEU A 298 0.85 3.84 -10.02
CA LEU A 298 0.28 3.11 -11.14
C LEU A 298 -0.51 1.94 -10.58
N GLU A 299 -1.71 1.74 -11.11
CA GLU A 299 -2.58 0.65 -10.72
C GLU A 299 -3.28 0.09 -11.95
N ALA A 300 -3.47 -1.22 -11.96
CA ALA A 300 -4.39 -1.89 -12.88
C ALA A 300 -5.23 -2.88 -12.07
N SER A 301 -6.54 -2.76 -12.18
CA SER A 301 -7.50 -3.65 -11.53
C SER A 301 -8.42 -4.29 -12.56
N ALA A 302 -8.66 -5.59 -12.42
CA ALA A 302 -9.54 -6.34 -13.32
C ALA A 302 -10.24 -7.48 -12.59
N PRO A 303 -11.49 -7.83 -12.95
CA PRO A 303 -12.12 -9.06 -12.46
C PRO A 303 -11.37 -10.29 -12.99
N VAL A 304 -11.45 -11.40 -12.27
CA VAL A 304 -10.96 -12.69 -12.76
C VAL A 304 -11.99 -13.30 -13.71
N GLY A 305 -11.66 -13.33 -15.00
CA GLY A 305 -12.51 -13.94 -16.03
C GLY A 305 -12.21 -15.42 -16.27
N ASP A 306 -12.80 -15.98 -17.32
CA ASP A 306 -12.69 -17.41 -17.69
C ASP A 306 -11.25 -17.89 -17.93
N ALA A 307 -10.34 -16.97 -18.31
CA ALA A 307 -8.92 -17.25 -18.48
C ALA A 307 -8.18 -17.51 -17.16
N GLY A 308 -8.84 -17.27 -16.01
CA GLY A 308 -8.32 -17.58 -14.68
C GLY A 308 -7.45 -16.48 -14.06
N LEU A 309 -7.08 -16.73 -12.80
CA LEU A 309 -6.38 -15.78 -11.94
C LEU A 309 -5.01 -15.36 -12.50
N ASP A 310 -4.24 -16.31 -13.01
CA ASP A 310 -2.89 -16.06 -13.51
C ASP A 310 -2.90 -15.17 -14.77
N ALA A 311 -3.85 -15.40 -15.67
CA ALA A 311 -4.03 -14.56 -16.86
C ALA A 311 -4.41 -13.13 -16.46
N ALA A 312 -5.39 -12.97 -15.56
CA ALA A 312 -5.81 -11.67 -15.07
C ALA A 312 -4.64 -10.91 -14.40
N ARG A 313 -3.82 -11.60 -13.59
CA ARG A 313 -2.61 -11.03 -12.98
C ARG A 313 -1.57 -10.61 -14.01
N ALA A 314 -1.32 -11.45 -15.01
CA ALA A 314 -0.38 -11.15 -16.08
C ALA A 314 -0.82 -9.91 -16.87
N ASP A 315 -2.10 -9.80 -17.20
CA ASP A 315 -2.67 -8.66 -17.93
C ASP A 315 -2.60 -7.37 -17.11
N ALA A 316 -2.97 -7.42 -15.83
CA ALA A 316 -2.86 -6.27 -14.92
C ALA A 316 -1.40 -5.81 -14.80
N LYS A 317 -0.45 -6.74 -14.60
CA LYS A 317 0.99 -6.43 -14.54
C LYS A 317 1.51 -5.86 -15.86
N ALA A 318 1.07 -6.40 -16.99
CA ALA A 318 1.46 -5.89 -18.31
C ALA A 318 0.93 -4.47 -18.54
N LEU A 319 -0.30 -4.17 -18.10
CA LEU A 319 -0.83 -2.82 -18.15
C LEU A 319 0.00 -1.86 -17.30
N VAL A 320 0.26 -2.19 -16.03
CA VAL A 320 1.11 -1.37 -15.14
C VAL A 320 2.48 -1.08 -15.78
N GLY A 321 3.11 -2.08 -16.41
CA GLY A 321 4.36 -1.88 -17.15
C GLY A 321 4.25 -0.86 -18.30
N ARG A 322 3.15 -0.89 -19.07
CA ARG A 322 2.87 0.12 -20.11
C ARG A 322 2.62 1.51 -19.53
N LEU A 323 1.92 1.61 -18.39
CA LEU A 323 1.70 2.87 -17.69
C LEU A 323 3.04 3.46 -17.22
N ALA A 324 3.92 2.64 -16.65
CA ALA A 324 5.25 3.05 -16.21
C ALA A 324 6.11 3.58 -17.36
N ALA A 325 6.13 2.86 -18.49
CA ALA A 325 6.84 3.27 -19.68
C ALA A 325 6.32 4.61 -20.22
N TRP A 326 4.99 4.78 -20.27
CA TRP A 326 4.37 6.02 -20.71
C TRP A 326 4.71 7.20 -19.78
N VAL A 327 4.63 7.01 -18.46
CA VAL A 327 4.95 8.05 -17.47
C VAL A 327 6.39 8.53 -17.63
N ARG A 328 7.35 7.61 -17.72
CA ARG A 328 8.76 7.95 -17.92
C ARG A 328 8.96 8.76 -19.20
N ALA A 329 8.41 8.27 -20.32
CA ALA A 329 8.50 8.96 -21.61
C ALA A 329 7.86 10.36 -21.58
N ARG A 330 6.69 10.52 -20.94
CA ARG A 330 6.00 11.82 -20.88
C ARG A 330 6.78 12.83 -20.04
N ILE A 331 7.38 12.41 -18.92
CA ILE A 331 8.21 13.27 -18.08
C ILE A 331 9.48 13.70 -18.82
N ASP A 332 10.12 12.77 -19.55
CA ASP A 332 11.36 13.05 -20.29
C ASP A 332 11.14 14.00 -21.50
N GLN A 333 9.95 13.99 -22.09
CA GLN A 333 9.58 14.90 -23.19
C GLN A 333 9.36 16.34 -22.75
N ILE A 334 9.15 16.59 -21.46
CA ILE A 334 8.89 17.93 -20.93
C ILE A 334 10.19 18.51 -20.34
N PRO A 335 10.71 19.61 -20.92
CA PRO A 335 12.00 20.19 -20.54
C PRO A 335 12.03 20.85 -19.16
#